data_AF-A0A813KH48-F1
#
_entry.id   AF-A0A813KH48-F1
#
_cell.length_a   1.000
_cell.length_b   1.000
_cell.length_c   1.000
_cell.angle_alpha   90.00
_cell.angle_beta   90.00
_cell.angle_gamma   90.00
#
_symmetry.space_group_name_H-M   'P 1'
#
loop_
_entity.id
_entity.type
_entity.pdbx_description
1 polymer ?
#
loop_
_entity_poly.entity_id
_entity_poly.type
_entity_poly.pdbx_seq_one_letter_code
_entity_poly.pdbx_strand_id
1 'polypeptide(L)'
;VQPSWDLLGDGGVVFRHLSKPSASGPKPRDLSRVRASWKVWFLRNSELILSTAGAGFGGSADSLLDGTGAKDVVLDEGQLMVALELGLKEMQAGGRACVRVSE
;
A
#
# COMPACT_ATOMS: atom_id res chain seq x y z
N VAL A 1 13.45 15.56 -3.97
CA VAL A 1 12.32 14.71 -4.45
C VAL A 1 12.89 13.32 -4.65
N GLN A 2 12.38 12.30 -3.97
CA GLN A 2 12.84 10.92 -4.23
C GLN A 2 12.28 10.44 -5.58
N PRO A 3 13.08 9.74 -6.39
CA PRO A 3 12.60 9.23 -7.67
C PRO A 3 11.50 8.19 -7.47
N SER A 4 10.57 8.13 -8.41
CA SER A 4 9.64 7.01 -8.53
C SER A 4 10.32 5.87 -9.30
N TRP A 5 9.94 4.64 -8.97
CA TRP A 5 10.43 3.42 -9.61
C TRP A 5 9.27 2.68 -10.27
N ASP A 6 9.51 2.19 -11.47
CA ASP A 6 8.62 1.27 -12.15
C ASP A 6 8.98 -0.15 -11.70
N LEU A 7 8.02 -0.83 -11.05
CA LEU A 7 8.27 -2.14 -10.44
C LEU A 7 8.16 -3.30 -11.45
N LEU A 8 7.45 -3.09 -12.56
CA LEU A 8 7.24 -4.13 -13.59
C LEU A 8 8.02 -3.82 -14.88
N GLY A 9 8.41 -2.56 -15.09
CA GLY A 9 9.13 -2.13 -16.29
C GLY A 9 8.21 -1.78 -17.47
N ASP A 10 6.90 -1.85 -17.28
CA ASP A 10 5.86 -1.54 -18.26
C ASP A 10 5.10 -0.24 -17.95
N GLY A 11 5.46 0.47 -16.88
CA GLY A 11 4.79 1.68 -16.41
C GLY A 11 3.48 1.44 -15.64
N GLY A 12 3.04 0.19 -15.52
CA GLY A 12 1.76 -0.18 -14.93
C GLY A 12 1.73 -0.05 -13.40
N VAL A 13 2.85 -0.36 -12.74
CA VAL A 13 3.00 -0.23 -11.28
C VAL A 13 4.17 0.69 -10.94
N VAL A 14 3.84 1.92 -10.53
CA VAL A 14 4.83 2.93 -10.15
C VAL A 14 4.83 3.13 -8.65
N PHE A 15 6.01 2.95 -8.06
CA PHE A 15 6.25 3.09 -6.64
C PHE A 15 6.98 4.40 -6.33
N ARG A 16 6.59 5.06 -5.23
CA ARG A 16 7.27 6.26 -4.73
C ARG A 16 7.40 6.20 -3.22
N HIS A 17 8.62 6.25 -2.70
CA HIS A 17 8.84 6.49 -1.27
C HIS A 17 8.42 7.91 -0.88
N LEU A 18 7.68 8.01 0.21
CA LEU A 18 7.23 9.28 0.77
C LEU A 18 8.08 9.68 1.98
N SER A 19 8.41 8.71 2.84
CA SER A 19 9.24 8.94 4.02
C SER A 19 9.93 7.65 4.46
N LYS A 20 11.22 7.76 4.77
CA LYS A 20 12.00 6.70 5.40
C LYS A 20 12.38 7.16 6.81
N PRO A 21 11.88 6.53 7.89
CA PRO A 21 12.33 6.88 9.23
C PRO A 21 13.82 6.57 9.39
N SER A 22 14.48 7.37 10.24
CA SER A 22 15.90 7.23 10.58
C SER A 22 16.21 5.84 11.18
N ALA A 23 15.26 5.27 11.92
CA ALA A 23 15.30 3.89 12.44
C ALA A 23 14.37 2.98 11.61
N SER A 24 14.65 2.85 10.31
CA SER A 24 13.92 1.92 9.45
C SER A 24 14.44 0.49 9.64
N GLY A 25 13.51 -0.47 9.75
CA GLY A 25 13.85 -1.88 9.76
C GLY A 25 14.20 -2.41 8.36
N PRO A 26 14.54 -3.70 8.23
CA PRO A 26 14.80 -4.30 6.93
C PRO A 26 13.55 -4.29 6.04
N LYS A 27 13.77 -4.45 4.72
CA LYS A 27 12.68 -4.79 3.79
C LYS A 27 12.13 -6.19 4.14
N PRO A 28 10.82 -6.42 4.02
CA PRO A 28 10.25 -7.73 4.25
C PRO A 28 10.70 -8.71 3.16
N ARG A 29 10.77 -9.99 3.52
CA ARG A 29 11.11 -11.09 2.59
C ARG A 29 9.84 -11.70 2.02
N ASP A 30 9.99 -12.48 0.95
CA ASP A 30 8.91 -13.30 0.42
C ASP A 30 8.34 -14.21 1.53
N LEU A 31 7.02 -14.42 1.51
CA LEU A 31 6.27 -15.20 2.51
C LEU A 31 6.40 -14.70 3.96
N SER A 32 6.91 -13.48 4.19
CA SER A 32 6.97 -12.93 5.53
C SER A 32 5.61 -12.39 5.99
N ARG A 33 5.33 -12.57 7.28
CA ARG A 33 4.19 -11.92 7.93
C ARG A 33 4.55 -10.48 8.24
N VAL A 34 3.75 -9.54 7.74
CA VAL A 34 3.92 -8.10 7.96
C VAL A 34 2.66 -7.50 8.54
N ARG A 35 2.84 -6.46 9.38
CA ARG A 35 1.75 -5.64 9.88
C ARG A 35 1.80 -4.27 9.19
N ALA A 36 0.82 -3.98 8.35
CA ALA A 36 0.82 -2.78 7.51
C ALA A 36 -0.57 -2.14 7.42
N SER A 37 -0.61 -0.82 7.25
CA SER A 37 -1.84 -0.08 6.94
C SER A 37 -1.70 0.58 5.57
N TRP A 38 -2.80 0.68 4.84
CA TRP A 38 -2.85 1.31 3.53
C TRP A 38 -4.16 2.06 3.34
N LYS A 39 -4.12 3.03 2.44
CA LYS A 39 -5.30 3.77 1.97
C LYS A 39 -5.33 3.67 0.46
N VAL A 40 -6.51 3.48 -0.10
CA VAL A 40 -6.72 3.36 -1.54
C VAL A 40 -7.60 4.52 -1.98
N TRP A 41 -7.23 5.12 -3.12
CA TRP A 41 -8.05 6.10 -3.79
C TRP A 41 -8.07 5.83 -5.29
N PHE A 42 -9.19 6.17 -5.93
CA PHE A 42 -9.38 6.03 -7.36
C PHE A 42 -9.67 7.40 -7.96
N LEU A 43 -8.88 7.78 -8.96
CA LEU A 43 -9.03 9.01 -9.72
C LEU A 43 -9.53 8.68 -11.11
N ARG A 44 -10.49 9.45 -11.62
CA ARG A 44 -10.92 9.42 -13.03
C ARG A 44 -10.96 10.86 -13.54
N ASN A 45 -10.32 11.14 -14.68
CA ASN A 45 -10.23 12.49 -15.24
C ASN A 45 -9.73 13.55 -14.24
N SER A 46 -8.75 13.18 -13.40
CA SER A 46 -8.22 14.03 -12.32
C SER A 46 -9.20 14.31 -11.17
N GLU A 47 -10.37 13.68 -11.15
CA GLU A 47 -11.34 13.79 -10.06
C GLU A 47 -11.28 12.57 -9.15
N LEU A 48 -11.42 12.80 -7.84
CA LEU A 48 -11.46 11.73 -6.85
C LEU A 48 -12.85 11.08 -6.80
N ILE A 49 -12.90 9.82 -7.23
CA ILE A 49 -14.14 9.05 -7.31
C ILE A 49 -14.36 8.19 -6.07
N LEU A 50 -13.29 7.59 -5.53
CA LEU A 50 -13.36 6.73 -4.35
C LEU A 50 -12.15 6.97 -3.45
N SER A 51 -12.36 6.93 -2.13
CA SER A 51 -11.29 6.99 -1.15
C SER A 51 -11.65 6.19 0.10
N THR A 52 -10.71 5.37 0.58
CA THR A 52 -10.84 4.69 1.87
C THR A 52 -10.42 5.56 3.05
N ALA A 53 -10.02 6.82 2.82
CA ALA A 53 -9.46 7.69 3.85
C ALA A 53 -10.48 8.32 4.81
N GLY A 54 -11.79 8.11 4.61
CA GLY A 54 -12.86 8.77 5.39
C GLY A 54 -14.09 7.89 5.70
N ALA A 55 -14.01 6.57 5.55
CA ALA A 55 -15.14 5.66 5.76
C ALA A 55 -15.37 5.36 7.25
N GLY A 56 -16.11 6.22 7.94
CA GLY A 56 -16.91 5.89 9.12
C GLY A 56 -18.32 5.45 8.72
N PHE A 57 -18.44 4.47 7.82
CA PHE A 57 -19.75 3.98 7.38
C PHE A 57 -20.29 2.97 8.39
N GLY A 58 -21.23 3.44 9.22
CA GLY A 58 -22.03 2.57 10.09
C GLY A 58 -22.86 1.58 9.27
N GLY A 59 -22.84 0.32 9.72
CA GLY A 59 -23.68 -0.76 9.18
C GLY A 59 -22.90 -1.85 8.45
N SER A 60 -22.47 -2.86 9.21
CA SER A 60 -22.00 -4.20 8.80
C SER A 60 -21.21 -4.34 7.50
N ALA A 61 -19.91 -4.03 7.60
CA ALA A 61 -18.85 -4.65 6.80
C ALA A 61 -17.73 -5.04 7.78
N ASP A 62 -17.82 -6.25 8.33
CA ASP A 62 -16.96 -6.74 9.40
C ASP A 62 -15.47 -6.49 9.10
N SER A 63 -14.86 -5.66 9.96
CA SER A 63 -13.43 -5.64 10.29
C SER A 63 -12.39 -5.22 9.22
N LEU A 64 -12.77 -4.63 8.08
CA LEU A 64 -11.75 -4.18 7.10
C LEU A 64 -11.24 -2.75 7.30
N LEU A 65 -11.84 -1.92 8.17
CA LEU A 65 -11.59 -0.47 8.21
C LEU A 65 -11.66 0.17 9.61
N ASP A 66 -11.23 -0.52 10.68
CA ASP A 66 -11.22 0.12 12.00
C ASP A 66 -10.02 1.06 12.21
N GLY A 67 -10.24 2.19 12.90
CA GLY A 67 -9.52 3.47 12.85
C GLY A 67 -8.07 3.53 13.37
N THR A 68 -7.39 2.38 13.50
CA THR A 68 -5.93 2.27 13.66
C THR A 68 -5.31 1.31 12.61
N GLY A 69 -6.11 0.95 11.59
CA GLY A 69 -6.14 -0.22 10.71
C GLY A 69 -4.88 -0.75 10.03
N ALA A 70 -3.85 -1.07 10.82
CA ALA A 70 -2.80 -1.98 10.38
C ALA A 70 -3.29 -3.43 10.47
N LYS A 71 -3.21 -4.15 9.36
CA LYS A 71 -3.59 -5.56 9.22
C LYS A 71 -2.34 -6.43 9.20
N ASP A 72 -2.43 -7.60 9.83
CA ASP A 72 -1.45 -8.66 9.68
C ASP A 72 -1.76 -9.42 8.39
N VAL A 73 -0.79 -9.48 7.48
CA VAL A 73 -0.89 -10.14 6.18
C VAL A 73 0.37 -10.96 5.93
N VAL A 74 0.25 -12.04 5.18
CA VAL A 74 1.40 -12.79 4.67
C VAL A 74 1.59 -12.44 3.21
N LEU A 75 2.78 -11.96 2.84
CA LEU A 75 3.09 -11.60 1.46
C LEU A 75 3.11 -12.85 0.57
N ASP A 76 2.66 -12.72 -0.67
CA ASP A 76 2.67 -13.78 -1.71
C ASP A 76 1.69 -14.94 -1.50
N GLU A 77 0.76 -14.81 -0.55
CA GLU A 77 -0.35 -15.77 -0.37
C GLU A 77 -1.61 -15.40 -1.18
N GLY A 78 -1.54 -14.35 -2.00
CA GLY A 78 -2.69 -13.88 -2.82
C GLY A 78 -3.79 -13.20 -2.00
N GLN A 79 -3.47 -12.74 -0.79
CA GLN A 79 -4.41 -12.05 0.10
C GLN A 79 -4.61 -10.57 -0.29
N LEU A 80 -3.68 -10.01 -1.06
CA LEU A 80 -3.65 -8.60 -1.46
C LEU A 80 -3.57 -8.47 -2.98
N MET A 81 -3.85 -7.27 -3.48
CA MET A 81 -3.52 -6.92 -4.86
C MET A 81 -2.01 -6.99 -5.06
N VAL A 82 -1.57 -7.60 -6.18
CA VAL A 82 -0.15 -7.78 -6.51
C VAL A 82 0.66 -6.48 -6.42
N ALA A 83 0.10 -5.36 -6.90
CA ALA A 83 0.77 -4.06 -6.83
C ALA A 83 1.05 -3.61 -5.38
N LEU A 84 0.14 -3.91 -4.44
CA LEU A 84 0.34 -3.60 -3.02
C LEU A 84 1.42 -4.50 -2.41
N GLU A 85 1.43 -5.80 -2.74
CA GLU A 85 2.47 -6.73 -2.27
C GLU A 85 3.87 -6.30 -2.74
N LEU A 86 4.02 -5.98 -4.03
CA LEU A 86 5.27 -5.47 -4.59
C LEU A 86 5.71 -4.16 -3.89
N GLY A 87 4.78 -3.24 -3.65
CA GLY A 87 5.07 -2.02 -2.91
C GLY A 87 5.52 -2.26 -1.47
N LEU A 88 4.91 -3.22 -0.76
CA LEU A 88 5.30 -3.58 0.60
C LEU A 88 6.71 -4.19 0.63
N LYS A 89 7.07 -5.02 -0.35
CA LYS A 89 8.42 -5.60 -0.49
C LYS A 89 9.50 -4.55 -0.74
N GLU A 90 9.18 -3.51 -1.50
CA GLU A 90 10.11 -2.41 -1.76
C GLU A 90 10.23 -1.40 -0.60
N MET A 91 9.36 -1.53 0.39
CA MET A 91 9.32 -0.64 1.54
C MET A 91 10.06 -1.24 2.74
N GLN A 92 10.89 -0.43 3.39
CA GLN A 92 11.47 -0.80 4.68
C GLN A 92 10.44 -0.70 5.79
N ALA A 93 10.55 -1.55 6.81
CA ALA A 93 9.66 -1.49 7.97
C ALA A 93 9.68 -0.09 8.62
N GLY A 94 8.49 0.45 8.89
CA GLY A 94 8.26 1.83 9.36
C GLY A 94 8.22 2.89 8.26
N GLY A 95 8.55 2.54 7.02
CA GLY A 95 8.47 3.43 5.86
C GLY A 95 7.04 3.77 5.46
N ARG A 96 6.91 4.80 4.62
CA ARG A 96 5.67 5.11 3.90
C ARG A 96 5.97 5.28 2.42
N ALA A 97 5.08 4.72 1.60
CA ALA A 97 5.17 4.82 0.16
C ALA A 97 3.79 5.06 -0.45
N CYS A 98 3.79 5.44 -1.71
CA CYS A 98 2.63 5.49 -2.58
C CYS A 98 2.86 4.51 -3.73
N VAL A 99 1.87 3.68 -4.02
CA VAL A 99 1.84 2.82 -5.21
C VAL A 99 0.76 3.36 -6.12
N ARG A 100 1.12 3.65 -7.37
CA ARG A 100 0.20 4.04 -8.43
C ARG A 100 0.06 2.86 -9.39
N VAL A 101 -1.18 2.47 -9.65
CA VAL A 101 -1.51 1.47 -10.67
C VAL A 101 -2.19 2.19 -11.83
N SER A 102 -1.70 1.99 -13.05
CA SER A 102 -2.32 2.48 -14.28
C SER A 102 -2.25 1.40 -15.35
N GLU A 103 -3.26 1.38 -16.22
CA GLU A 103 -3.22 0.63 -17.48
C GLU A 103 -2.53 1.47 -18.57
#